data_AF-A0A440UV91-F1
#
_entry.id   AF-A0A440UV91-F1
#
_cell.length_a   1.000
_cell.length_b   1.000
_cell.length_c   1.000
_cell.angle_alpha   90.00
_cell.angle_beta   90.00
_cell.angle_gamma   90.00
#
_symmetry.space_group_name_H-M   'P 1'
#
loop_
_entity.id
_entity.type
_entity.pdbx_description
1 polymer ?
#
loop_
_entity_poly.entity_id
_entity_poly.type
_entity_poly.pdbx_seq_one_letter_code
_entity_poly.pdbx_strand_id
1 'polypeptide(L)'
;MSGAPAVAALDWGTTRLRAWLLDGAGQLLAERRGDDGLITAREKGFATVLEGHLAAMGAPESLPVIICGMAGSRQGWIEAPYVTVPAPIGAILAG
;
A
#
# COMPACT_ATOMS: atom_id res chain seq x y z
N MET A 1 -25.42 1.00 -0.41
CA MET A 1 -24.88 -0.04 0.50
C MET A 1 -23.43 -0.18 0.14
N SER A 2 -22.51 0.09 1.05
CA SER A 2 -21.08 -0.09 0.80
C SER A 2 -20.76 -1.59 0.75
N GLY A 3 -20.04 -2.04 -0.28
CA GLY A 3 -19.67 -3.45 -0.42
C GLY A 3 -18.67 -3.91 0.63
N ALA A 4 -18.40 -5.23 0.67
CA ALA A 4 -17.32 -5.77 1.47
C ALA A 4 -15.95 -5.29 0.92
N PRO A 5 -14.94 -5.03 1.78
CA PRO A 5 -13.59 -4.70 1.33
C PRO A 5 -13.05 -5.79 0.40
N ALA A 6 -12.50 -5.37 -0.74
CA ALA A 6 -11.90 -6.25 -1.73
C ALA A 6 -10.38 -6.05 -1.85
N VAL A 7 -9.88 -4.84 -1.61
CA VAL A 7 -8.45 -4.53 -1.64
C VAL A 7 -8.11 -3.34 -0.75
N ALA A 8 -6.93 -3.38 -0.12
CA ALA A 8 -6.29 -2.19 0.42
C ALA A 8 -5.25 -1.66 -0.58
N ALA A 9 -5.39 -0.40 -1.00
CA ALA A 9 -4.41 0.28 -1.85
C ALA A 9 -3.61 1.26 -1.00
N LEU A 10 -2.27 1.23 -1.12
CA LEU A 10 -1.39 2.14 -0.41
C LEU A 10 -0.46 2.87 -1.37
N ASP A 11 -0.25 4.15 -1.06
CA ASP A 11 0.86 4.92 -1.58
C ASP A 11 1.79 5.28 -0.44
N TRP A 12 2.99 4.69 -0.46
CA TRP A 12 3.94 4.73 0.63
C TRP A 12 5.18 5.52 0.21
N GLY A 13 5.12 6.83 0.44
CA GLY A 13 6.21 7.76 0.15
C GLY A 13 7.30 7.74 1.21
N THR A 14 8.33 8.57 1.00
CA THR A 14 9.47 8.69 1.94
C THR A 14 9.03 9.17 3.32
N THR A 15 8.13 10.15 3.38
CA THR A 15 7.70 10.84 4.61
C THR A 15 6.21 10.71 4.91
N ARG A 16 5.41 10.20 3.97
CA ARG A 16 3.95 10.08 4.11
C ARG A 16 3.48 8.71 3.68
N LEU A 17 2.41 8.24 4.32
CA LEU A 17 1.64 7.07 3.91
C LEU A 17 0.19 7.50 3.66
N ARG A 18 -0.38 7.00 2.57
CA ARG A 18 -1.81 7.08 2.26
C ARG A 18 -2.33 5.67 2.03
N ALA A 19 -3.50 5.36 2.59
CA ALA A 19 -4.12 4.06 2.47
C ALA A 19 -5.62 4.20 2.21
N TRP A 20 -6.15 3.34 1.35
CA TRP A 20 -7.56 3.28 0.99
C TRP A 20 -8.06 1.83 1.07
N LEU A 21 -9.24 1.63 1.64
CA LEU A 21 -10.00 0.38 1.49
C LEU A 21 -11.04 0.56 0.39
N LEU A 22 -11.02 -0.33 -0.59
CA LEU A 22 -11.94 -0.30 -1.73
C LEU A 22 -12.81 -1.56 -1.73
N ASP A 23 -14.07 -1.44 -2.11
CA ASP A 23 -14.92 -2.59 -2.41
C ASP A 23 -14.69 -3.14 -3.82
N GLY A 24 -15.37 -4.25 -4.16
CA GLY A 24 -15.24 -4.90 -5.47
C GLY A 24 -15.73 -4.06 -6.66
N ALA A 25 -16.44 -2.96 -6.42
CA ALA A 25 -16.86 -2.00 -7.44
C ALA A 25 -15.93 -0.78 -7.51
N GLY A 26 -14.84 -0.77 -6.74
CA GLY A 26 -13.90 0.34 -6.63
C GLY A 26 -14.42 1.51 -5.78
N GLN A 27 -15.48 1.33 -5.00
CA GLN A 27 -15.97 2.37 -4.09
C GLN A 27 -15.09 2.46 -2.86
N LEU A 28 -14.84 3.69 -2.41
CA LEU A 28 -14.08 3.95 -1.20
C LEU A 28 -14.90 3.59 0.05
N LEU A 29 -14.34 2.72 0.89
CA LEU A 29 -14.92 2.32 2.16
C LEU A 29 -14.29 3.06 3.34
N ALA A 30 -12.98 3.25 3.31
CA ALA A 30 -12.22 3.96 4.34
C ALA A 30 -10.92 4.53 3.76
N GLU A 31 -10.40 5.61 4.33
CA GLU A 31 -9.11 6.20 3.98
C GLU A 31 -8.35 6.61 5.24
N ARG A 32 -7.03 6.47 5.20
CA ARG A 32 -6.11 7.04 6.20
C ARG A 32 -4.93 7.72 5.52
N ARG A 33 -4.43 8.77 6.18
CA ARG A 33 -3.18 9.46 5.84
C ARG A 33 -2.36 9.65 7.10
N GLY A 34 -1.05 9.55 6.99
CA GLY A 34 -0.16 9.72 8.13
C GLY A 34 1.27 10.08 7.74
N ASP A 35 2.04 10.41 8.77
CA ASP A 35 3.48 10.69 8.70
C ASP A 35 4.33 9.41 8.79
N ASP A 36 3.71 8.23 8.76
CA ASP A 36 4.40 6.94 8.78
C ASP A 36 4.96 6.55 7.39
N GLY A 37 5.69 7.47 6.75
CA GLY A 37 6.43 7.18 5.51
C GLY A 37 7.55 6.16 5.71
N LEU A 38 8.30 5.85 4.64
CA LEU A 38 9.42 4.91 4.67
C LEU A 38 10.39 5.17 5.84
N ILE A 39 10.75 6.44 6.12
CA ILE A 39 11.69 6.77 7.20
C ILE A 39 11.18 6.23 8.54
N THR A 40 9.93 6.54 8.88
CA THR A 40 9.29 6.09 10.11
C THR A 40 9.05 4.57 10.11
N ALA A 41 8.69 3.99 8.97
CA ALA A 41 8.45 2.55 8.85
C ALA A 41 9.73 1.73 9.02
N ARG A 42 10.90 2.24 8.62
CA ARG A 42 12.20 1.59 8.88
C ARG A 42 12.53 1.51 10.38
N GLU A 43 12.07 2.48 11.16
CA GLU A 43 12.28 2.51 12.62
C GLU A 43 11.24 1.66 13.36
N LYS A 44 9.96 1.75 12.98
CA LYS A 44 8.84 1.07 13.66
C LYS A 44 8.54 -0.34 13.16
N GLY A 45 9.06 -0.71 12.00
CA GLY A 45 8.74 -1.94 11.27
C GLY A 45 7.62 -1.74 10.25
N PHE A 46 7.87 -2.13 9.00
CA PHE A 46 6.92 -1.96 7.91
C PHE A 46 5.61 -2.75 8.13
N ALA A 47 5.69 -4.02 8.54
CA ALA A 47 4.51 -4.83 8.84
C ALA A 47 3.65 -4.19 9.93
N THR A 48 4.27 -3.77 11.04
CA THR A 48 3.60 -3.08 12.15
C THR A 48 2.85 -1.82 11.69
N VAL A 49 3.49 -0.99 10.85
CA VAL A 49 2.86 0.22 10.33
C VAL A 49 1.69 -0.13 9.40
N LEU A 50 1.87 -1.07 8.47
CA LEU A 50 0.81 -1.51 7.56
C LEU A 50 -0.40 -2.05 8.34
N GLU A 51 -0.17 -3.05 9.19
CA GLU A 51 -1.20 -3.73 9.98
C GLU A 51 -1.93 -2.74 10.89
N GLY A 52 -1.23 -1.78 11.50
CA GLY A 52 -1.85 -0.74 12.32
C GLY A 52 -2.81 0.15 11.53
N HIS A 53 -2.44 0.57 10.32
CA HIS A 53 -3.34 1.35 9.45
C HIS A 53 -4.52 0.51 8.95
N LEU A 54 -4.29 -0.75 8.57
CA LEU A 54 -5.34 -1.67 8.11
C LEU A 54 -6.35 -1.99 9.22
N ALA A 55 -5.88 -2.33 10.41
CA ALA A 55 -6.73 -2.59 11.57
C ALA A 55 -7.54 -1.35 11.95
N ALA A 56 -6.94 -0.16 11.94
CA ALA A 56 -7.63 1.10 12.21
C ALA A 56 -8.70 1.46 11.16
N MET A 57 -8.65 0.88 9.97
CA MET A 57 -9.69 1.00 8.93
C MET A 57 -10.71 -0.13 8.98
N GLY A 58 -10.55 -1.13 9.87
CA GLY A 58 -11.41 -2.31 9.93
C GLY A 58 -11.21 -3.29 8.78
N ALA A 59 -10.00 -3.33 8.20
CA ALA A 59 -9.67 -4.28 7.15
C ALA A 59 -9.64 -5.73 7.69
N PRO A 60 -10.20 -6.71 6.97
CA PRO A 60 -10.02 -8.12 7.28
C PRO A 60 -8.54 -8.54 7.20
N GLU A 61 -8.10 -9.46 8.07
CA GLU A 61 -6.70 -9.94 8.10
C GLU A 61 -6.24 -10.57 6.78
N SER A 62 -7.15 -11.21 6.05
CA SER A 62 -6.86 -11.86 4.77
C SER A 62 -7.01 -10.95 3.54
N LEU A 63 -7.26 -9.65 3.74
CA LEU A 63 -7.48 -8.71 2.65
C LEU A 63 -6.20 -8.51 1.83
N PRO A 64 -6.23 -8.66 0.49
CA PRO A 64 -5.06 -8.39 -0.32
C PRO A 64 -4.71 -6.90 -0.29
N VAL A 65 -3.41 -6.63 -0.37
CA VAL A 65 -2.83 -5.29 -0.30
C VAL A 65 -2.01 -5.03 -1.56
N ILE A 66 -2.20 -3.87 -2.19
CA ILE A 66 -1.33 -3.36 -3.24
C ILE A 66 -0.65 -2.07 -2.77
N ILE A 67 0.65 -1.98 -2.96
CA ILE A 67 1.48 -0.87 -2.48
C ILE A 67 2.26 -0.28 -3.65
N CYS A 68 2.28 1.05 -3.76
CA CYS A 68 3.18 1.76 -4.65
C CYS A 68 4.08 2.74 -3.89
N GLY A 69 5.08 3.29 -4.58
CA GLY A 69 5.97 4.31 -4.04
C GLY A 69 7.27 3.73 -3.47
N MET A 70 7.80 4.40 -2.45
CA MET A 70 9.13 4.17 -1.91
C MET A 70 9.27 2.90 -1.09
N ALA A 71 8.17 2.28 -0.67
CA ALA A 71 8.19 0.96 -0.04
C ALA A 71 8.86 -0.12 -0.91
N GLY A 72 8.83 0.02 -2.24
CA GLY A 72 9.52 -0.86 -3.19
C GLY A 72 10.97 -0.47 -3.51
N SER A 73 11.51 0.60 -2.92
CA SER A 73 12.89 1.03 -3.20
C SER A 73 13.93 0.10 -2.57
N ARG A 74 15.20 0.26 -2.97
CA ARG A 74 16.37 -0.42 -2.34
C ARG A 74 16.46 -0.24 -0.82
N GLN A 75 15.86 0.83 -0.28
CA GLN A 75 15.85 1.14 1.14
C GLN A 75 14.45 0.93 1.76
N GLY A 76 13.52 0.40 0.98
CA GLY A 76 12.14 0.13 1.36
C GLY A 76 11.98 -1.18 2.12
N TRP A 77 10.78 -1.72 2.05
CA TRP A 77 10.43 -2.98 2.72
C TRP A 77 11.03 -4.17 1.97
N ILE A 78 10.69 -4.29 0.70
CA ILE A 78 11.20 -5.31 -0.22
C ILE A 78 11.49 -4.58 -1.53
N GLU A 79 12.69 -4.75 -2.08
CA GLU A 79 13.06 -4.12 -3.34
C GLU A 79 12.18 -4.66 -4.48
N ALA A 80 11.48 -3.76 -5.16
CA ALA A 80 10.74 -3.99 -6.39
C ALA A 80 11.56 -3.40 -7.56
N PRO A 81 12.23 -4.24 -8.37
CA PRO A 81 13.10 -3.77 -9.45
C PRO A 81 12.35 -2.94 -10.49
N TYR A 82 13.06 -2.00 -11.12
CA TYR A 82 12.52 -1.24 -12.23
C TYR A 82 12.24 -2.13 -13.45
N VAL A 83 11.15 -1.83 -14.15
CA VAL A 83 10.91 -2.34 -15.50
C VAL A 83 11.74 -1.53 -16.49
N THR A 84 12.48 -2.21 -17.38
CA THR A 84 13.32 -1.54 -18.38
C THR A 84 12.47 -0.93 -19.48
N VAL A 85 12.74 0.34 -19.83
CA VAL A 85 12.05 1.04 -20.92
C VAL A 85 12.64 0.67 -22.30
N PRO A 86 11.82 0.70 -23.37
CA PRO A 86 10.38 0.97 -23.38
C PRO A 86 9.57 -0.22 -22.86
N ALA A 87 8.52 0.06 -22.10
CA ALA A 87 7.64 -0.98 -21.54
C ALA A 87 6.17 -0.58 -21.67
N PRO A 88 5.28 -1.52 -22.03
CA PRO A 88 3.84 -1.28 -21.94
C PRO A 88 3.42 -1.14 -20.48
N ILE A 89 2.32 -0.43 -20.21
CA ILE A 89 1.85 -0.21 -18.82
C ILE A 89 1.65 -1.53 -18.06
N GLY A 90 1.19 -2.59 -18.72
CA GLY A 90 0.99 -3.90 -18.09
C GLY A 90 2.27 -4.57 -17.60
N ALA A 91 3.45 -4.15 -18.07
CA ALA A 91 4.72 -4.72 -17.63
C ALA A 91 5.01 -4.44 -16.14
N ILE A 92 4.39 -3.41 -15.53
CA ILE A 92 4.52 -3.13 -14.10
C ILE A 92 3.90 -4.22 -13.21
N LEU A 93 3.04 -5.07 -13.78
CA LEU A 93 2.37 -6.16 -13.07
C LEU A 93 3.17 -7.48 -13.12
N ALA A 94 4.26 -7.53 -13.89
CA ALA A 94 5.02 -8.74 -14.17
C ALA A 94 6.14 -9.03 -13.15
N GLY A 95 6.15 -8.32 -12.02
CA GLY A 95 7.16 -8.46 -10.95
C GLY A 95 7.34 -9.90 -10.50
#